data_AF-A0A1A8FFL7-F1
#
_entry.id   AF-A0A1A8FFL7-F1
#
_cell.length_a   1.000
_cell.length_b   1.000
_cell.length_c   1.000
_cell.angle_alpha   90.00
_cell.angle_beta   90.00
_cell.angle_gamma   90.00
#
_symmetry.space_group_name_H-M   'P 1'
#
loop_
_entity.id
_entity.type
_entity.pdbx_description
1 polymer ?
#
loop_
_entity_poly.entity_id
_entity_poly.type
_entity_poly.pdbx_seq_one_letter_code
_entity_poly.pdbx_strand_id
1 'polypeptide(L)'
;MASDPGLAVMLLWTITFQAVGTTATSNNEVNLLDTTTIPGDWGWLTYPSHGWDAINEMDEYFTPIHTYQVCNVMSPSQNNWLRTDWIPREGARRIYIEVKFTLRDCNSMPGVLGTCKETFNLYYYESDRPAGSAIRENQFIKIDTIAADES
;
A
#
# COMPACT_ATOMS: atom_id res chain seq x y z
N MET A 1 -63.80 20.40 55.04
CA MET A 1 -64.00 21.34 53.90
C MET A 1 -62.60 21.75 53.45
N ALA A 2 -62.27 21.58 52.16
CA ALA A 2 -60.93 21.77 51.57
C ALA A 2 -59.83 20.82 52.15
N SER A 3 -58.77 20.43 51.43
CA SER A 3 -58.54 20.44 49.96
C SER A 3 -57.26 19.66 49.59
N ASP A 4 -57.05 19.11 48.39
CA ASP A 4 -57.95 18.57 47.35
C ASP A 4 -57.10 17.79 46.30
N PRO A 5 -57.63 16.75 45.61
CA PRO A 5 -56.85 15.90 44.70
C PRO A 5 -56.79 16.48 43.28
N GLY A 6 -56.04 17.58 43.10
CA GLY A 6 -55.82 18.21 41.80
C GLY A 6 -54.62 17.61 41.04
N LEU A 7 -54.87 16.86 39.97
CA LEU A 7 -53.81 16.32 39.11
C LEU A 7 -52.96 17.42 38.46
N ALA A 8 -51.69 17.10 38.24
CA ALA A 8 -50.74 17.94 37.52
C ALA A 8 -51.19 18.21 36.08
N VAL A 9 -51.03 19.47 35.64
CA VAL A 9 -50.98 19.82 34.22
C VAL A 9 -49.57 20.33 33.91
N MET A 10 -48.95 19.69 32.92
CA MET A 10 -47.59 19.97 32.50
C MET A 10 -47.44 21.36 31.90
N LEU A 11 -46.35 22.05 32.26
CA LEU A 11 -45.70 23.01 31.38
C LEU A 11 -44.33 22.45 31.02
N LEU A 12 -44.31 21.69 29.93
CA LEU A 12 -43.10 21.22 29.27
C LEU A 12 -42.30 22.42 28.78
N TRP A 13 -41.25 22.77 29.51
CA TRP A 13 -40.23 23.66 28.97
C TRP A 13 -39.35 22.90 27.99
N THR A 14 -39.33 23.41 26.77
CA THR A 14 -38.34 23.17 25.72
C THR A 14 -36.92 23.21 26.31
N ILE A 15 -35.91 22.50 25.79
CA ILE A 15 -35.49 22.45 24.38
C ILE A 15 -34.91 21.07 24.04
N THR A 16 -35.45 20.41 23.02
CA THR A 16 -34.74 19.38 22.26
C THR A 16 -34.25 19.99 20.95
N PHE A 17 -32.93 19.98 20.71
CA PHE A 17 -32.25 19.83 19.40
C PHE A 17 -30.80 20.34 19.50
N GLN A 18 -29.88 19.44 19.85
CA GLN A 18 -28.52 19.47 19.28
C GLN A 18 -28.06 18.02 19.06
N ALA A 19 -28.26 17.52 17.85
CA ALA A 19 -27.69 16.28 17.35
C ALA A 19 -27.27 16.48 15.88
N VAL A 20 -26.19 17.23 15.68
CA VAL A 20 -25.32 17.05 14.52
C VAL A 20 -23.90 16.95 15.07
N GLY A 21 -23.46 15.72 15.34
CA GLY A 21 -22.08 15.47 15.67
C GLY A 21 -21.22 15.68 14.43
N THR A 22 -20.38 16.71 14.42
CA THR A 22 -19.31 16.84 13.42
C THR A 22 -18.09 16.02 13.85
N THR A 23 -18.27 14.72 14.09
CA THR A 23 -17.16 13.75 14.08
C THR A 23 -16.84 13.37 12.64
N ALA A 24 -16.47 14.37 11.85
CA ALA A 24 -16.01 14.23 10.46
C ALA A 24 -14.48 14.37 10.37
N THR A 25 -13.79 13.75 11.33
CA THR A 25 -12.35 13.42 11.27
C THR A 25 -12.19 11.92 11.51
N SER A 26 -12.96 11.13 10.77
CA SER A 26 -12.61 9.73 10.55
C SER A 26 -11.47 9.72 9.55
N ASN A 27 -10.24 9.53 10.04
CA ASN A 27 -9.14 9.05 9.20
C ASN A 27 -9.51 7.62 8.80
N ASN A 28 -10.35 7.49 7.76
CA ASN A 28 -10.85 6.22 7.21
C ASN A 28 -9.77 5.52 6.35
N GLU A 29 -8.53 5.58 6.81
CA GLU A 29 -7.40 4.91 6.21
C GLU A 29 -7.38 3.49 6.75
N VAL A 30 -7.93 2.57 5.96
CA VAL A 30 -7.83 1.14 6.21
C VAL A 30 -6.55 0.66 5.55
N ASN A 31 -5.62 0.14 6.36
CA ASN A 31 -4.41 -0.48 5.83
C ASN A 31 -4.78 -1.81 5.17
N LEU A 32 -4.56 -1.91 3.85
CA LEU A 32 -4.89 -3.10 3.05
C LEU A 32 -3.73 -4.11 2.98
N LEU A 33 -2.49 -3.66 3.22
CA LEU A 33 -1.28 -4.47 3.16
C LEU A 33 -0.12 -3.71 3.84
N ASP A 34 0.45 -4.28 4.90
CA ASP A 34 1.63 -3.75 5.58
C ASP A 34 2.74 -4.80 5.62
N THR A 35 3.71 -4.68 4.73
CA THR A 35 4.84 -5.61 4.65
C THR A 35 5.77 -5.56 5.85
N THR A 36 5.78 -4.47 6.64
CA THR A 36 6.61 -4.36 7.85
C THR A 36 6.09 -5.26 8.98
N THR A 37 4.82 -5.68 8.90
CA THR A 37 4.18 -6.57 9.89
C THR A 37 4.25 -8.06 9.50
N ILE A 38 4.75 -8.38 8.31
CA ILE A 38 4.82 -9.76 7.78
C ILE A 38 6.25 -10.29 8.00
N PRO A 39 6.48 -11.25 8.92
CA PRO A 39 7.81 -11.79 9.16
C PRO A 39 8.21 -12.82 8.09
N GLY A 40 9.44 -12.69 7.58
CA GLY A 40 9.99 -13.61 6.57
C GLY A 40 9.49 -13.33 5.15
N ASP A 41 9.69 -14.30 4.25
CA ASP A 41 9.35 -14.18 2.83
C ASP A 41 7.85 -13.95 2.63
N TRP A 42 7.50 -12.88 1.91
CA TRP A 42 6.11 -12.53 1.60
C TRP A 42 5.49 -13.48 0.57
N GLY A 43 6.28 -14.32 -0.10
CA GLY A 43 5.80 -15.31 -1.08
C GLY A 43 5.32 -14.69 -2.40
N TRP A 44 5.71 -13.44 -2.69
CA TRP A 44 5.28 -12.72 -3.88
C TRP A 44 5.84 -13.36 -5.15
N LEU A 45 5.08 -13.26 -6.24
CA LEU A 45 5.44 -13.90 -7.49
C LEU A 45 6.45 -13.06 -8.28
N THR A 46 7.56 -13.69 -8.65
CA THR A 46 8.61 -13.10 -9.48
C THR A 46 8.56 -13.65 -10.90
N TYR A 47 8.76 -12.79 -11.90
CA TYR A 47 8.87 -13.21 -13.30
C TYR A 47 9.89 -12.35 -14.06
N PRO A 48 10.93 -12.94 -14.69
CA PRO A 48 11.35 -14.34 -14.56
C PRO A 48 11.74 -14.70 -13.11
N SER A 49 11.90 -15.99 -12.83
CA SER A 49 12.22 -16.52 -11.48
C SER A 49 13.57 -16.06 -10.89
N HIS A 50 14.39 -15.39 -11.69
CA HIS A 50 15.69 -14.81 -11.32
C HIS A 50 15.76 -13.32 -11.67
N GLY A 51 14.58 -12.66 -11.68
CA GLY A 51 14.45 -11.23 -11.90
C GLY A 51 14.56 -10.45 -10.59
N TRP A 52 13.72 -10.79 -9.60
CA TRP A 52 13.74 -10.24 -8.25
C TRP A 52 14.07 -11.35 -7.25
N ASP A 53 14.96 -11.06 -6.31
CA ASP A 53 15.37 -11.98 -5.24
C ASP A 53 14.77 -11.52 -3.90
N ALA A 54 14.20 -12.47 -3.15
CA ALA A 54 13.70 -12.27 -1.79
C ALA A 54 14.88 -12.36 -0.81
N ILE A 55 15.13 -11.30 -0.03
CA ILE A 55 16.28 -11.21 0.87
C ILE A 55 15.87 -10.79 2.29
N ASN A 56 16.70 -11.14 3.27
CA ASN A 56 16.54 -10.67 4.64
C ASN A 56 17.68 -9.69 4.95
N GLU A 57 17.31 -8.49 5.37
CA GLU A 57 18.22 -7.41 5.73
C GLU A 57 18.00 -7.01 7.21
N MET A 58 18.78 -6.04 7.69
CA MET A 58 18.58 -5.44 9.02
C MET A 58 18.25 -3.96 8.84
N ASP A 59 17.26 -3.46 9.56
CA ASP A 59 16.95 -2.03 9.61
C ASP A 59 17.96 -1.25 10.48
N GLU A 60 17.76 0.06 10.60
CA GLU A 60 18.60 0.95 11.42
C GLU A 60 18.59 0.62 12.94
N TYR A 61 17.63 -0.18 13.39
CA TYR A 61 17.47 -0.64 14.78
C TYR A 61 17.95 -2.08 14.98
N PHE A 62 18.57 -2.70 13.97
CA PHE A 62 18.96 -4.12 13.93
C PHE A 62 17.77 -5.10 14.03
N THR A 63 16.57 -4.67 13.61
CA THR A 63 15.42 -5.56 13.41
C THR A 63 15.58 -6.27 12.07
N PRO A 64 15.41 -7.61 12.00
CA PRO A 64 15.40 -8.31 10.73
C PRO A 64 14.17 -7.90 9.92
N ILE A 65 14.40 -7.37 8.73
CA ILE A 65 13.38 -7.01 7.74
C ILE A 65 13.48 -7.93 6.52
N HIS A 66 12.37 -8.11 5.83
CA HIS A 66 12.33 -8.81 4.55
C HIS A 66 12.17 -7.78 3.42
N THR A 67 12.91 -7.94 2.31
CA THR A 67 12.87 -7.02 1.16
C THR A 67 13.04 -7.80 -0.15
N TYR A 68 12.68 -7.17 -1.28
CA TYR A 68 12.98 -7.69 -2.62
C TYR A 68 14.01 -6.82 -3.32
N GLN A 69 15.02 -7.43 -3.92
CA GLN A 69 16.11 -6.75 -4.64
C GLN A 69 16.19 -7.20 -6.10
N VAL A 70 16.59 -6.29 -6.99
CA VAL A 70 17.07 -6.60 -8.34
C VAL A 70 18.28 -5.72 -8.67
N CYS A 71 19.33 -6.28 -9.27
CA CYS A 71 20.53 -5.52 -9.66
C CYS A 71 21.15 -6.02 -10.98
N ASN A 72 20.32 -6.42 -11.94
CA ASN A 72 20.74 -6.97 -13.24
C ASN A 72 21.24 -5.90 -14.23
N VAL A 73 21.95 -4.89 -13.74
CA VAL A 73 22.36 -3.66 -14.47
C VAL A 73 23.37 -3.88 -15.60
N MET A 74 24.08 -5.02 -15.60
CA MET A 74 25.04 -5.40 -16.65
C MET A 74 24.35 -5.96 -17.91
N SER A 75 23.07 -6.30 -17.83
CA SER A 75 22.32 -6.93 -18.92
C SER A 75 21.36 -5.94 -19.57
N PRO A 76 21.31 -5.83 -20.91
CA PRO A 76 20.33 -4.98 -21.59
C PRO A 76 18.91 -5.53 -21.43
N SER A 77 17.92 -4.69 -21.75
CA SER A 77 16.51 -5.08 -21.93
C SER A 77 15.89 -5.89 -20.77
N GLN A 78 16.19 -5.50 -19.54
CA GLN A 78 15.59 -6.13 -18.35
C GLN A 78 14.07 -5.90 -18.29
N ASN A 79 13.32 -6.96 -17.96
CA ASN A 79 11.87 -6.95 -17.77
C ASN A 79 11.53 -7.84 -16.56
N ASN A 80 11.86 -7.36 -15.36
CA ASN A 80 11.75 -8.12 -14.12
C ASN A 80 10.52 -7.65 -13.33
N TRP A 81 9.53 -8.52 -13.20
CA TRP A 81 8.27 -8.28 -12.50
C TRP A 81 8.32 -8.90 -11.10
N LEU A 82 7.81 -8.12 -10.14
CA LEU A 82 7.47 -8.55 -8.79
C LEU A 82 5.98 -8.25 -8.59
N ARG A 83 5.22 -9.25 -8.12
CA ARG A 83 3.76 -9.14 -7.98
C ARG A 83 3.31 -9.63 -6.61
N THR A 84 2.61 -8.75 -5.90
CA THR A 84 1.94 -9.10 -4.64
C THR A 84 0.92 -10.23 -4.82
N ASP A 85 0.50 -10.79 -3.70
CA ASP A 85 -0.77 -11.49 -3.61
C ASP A 85 -1.96 -10.56 -3.87
N TRP A 86 -3.15 -11.15 -4.03
CA TRP A 86 -4.39 -10.41 -4.26
C TRP A 86 -4.82 -9.68 -2.98
N ILE A 87 -4.90 -8.36 -3.06
CA ILE A 87 -5.26 -7.47 -1.94
C ILE A 87 -6.77 -7.16 -2.03
N PRO A 88 -7.60 -7.52 -1.03
CA PRO A 88 -8.99 -7.11 -0.99
C PRO A 88 -9.09 -5.60 -0.82
N ARG A 89 -9.87 -4.91 -1.67
CA ARG A 89 -10.02 -3.44 -1.57
C ARG A 89 -10.90 -2.94 -0.41
N GLU A 90 -11.48 -3.83 0.40
CA GLU A 90 -12.37 -3.51 1.55
C GLU A 90 -13.41 -2.41 1.25
N GLY A 91 -14.00 -2.41 0.04
CA GLY A 91 -14.96 -1.42 -0.42
C GLY A 91 -14.38 -0.05 -0.81
N ALA A 92 -13.08 0.21 -0.58
CA ALA A 92 -12.40 1.46 -0.93
C ALA A 92 -12.52 1.79 -2.42
N ARG A 93 -12.63 3.10 -2.73
CA ARG A 93 -12.72 3.65 -4.09
C ARG A 93 -11.45 4.38 -4.53
N ARG A 94 -10.52 4.58 -3.61
CA ARG A 94 -9.21 5.20 -3.83
C ARG A 94 -8.23 4.44 -2.95
N ILE A 95 -7.13 4.01 -3.53
CA ILE A 95 -6.05 3.29 -2.85
C ILE A 95 -4.83 4.20 -2.88
N TYR A 96 -4.12 4.26 -1.76
CA TYR A 96 -2.81 4.89 -1.65
C TYR A 96 -1.78 3.78 -1.49
N ILE A 97 -0.60 3.96 -2.09
CA ILE A 97 0.49 3.00 -2.06
C ILE A 97 1.74 3.75 -1.60
N GLU A 98 2.27 3.40 -0.43
CA GLU A 98 3.58 3.85 0.03
C GLU A 98 4.60 2.76 -0.32
N VAL A 99 5.72 3.14 -0.94
CA VAL A 99 6.84 2.24 -1.22
C VAL A 99 8.10 2.87 -0.64
N LYS A 100 8.71 2.18 0.31
CA LYS A 100 10.07 2.49 0.81
C LYS A 100 11.04 1.63 0.02
N PHE A 101 12.02 2.27 -0.62
CA PHE A 101 13.02 1.59 -1.43
C PHE A 101 14.35 2.32 -1.32
N THR A 102 15.44 1.62 -1.63
CA THR A 102 16.75 2.20 -1.87
C THR A 102 17.09 2.04 -3.36
N LEU A 103 17.86 2.98 -3.90
CA LEU A 103 18.30 2.93 -5.28
C LEU A 103 19.78 3.28 -5.36
N ARG A 104 20.52 2.59 -6.24
CA ARG A 104 21.94 2.83 -6.46
C ARG A 104 22.14 3.61 -7.75
N ASP A 105 22.69 4.82 -7.61
CA ASP A 105 23.17 5.68 -8.69
C ASP A 105 24.01 4.88 -9.71
N CYS A 106 23.65 4.96 -10.99
CA CYS A 106 24.33 4.29 -12.09
C CYS A 106 25.78 4.76 -12.26
N ASN A 107 26.09 6.02 -11.91
CA ASN A 107 27.45 6.56 -11.94
C ASN A 107 28.35 5.93 -10.87
N SER A 108 27.76 5.37 -9.80
CA SER A 108 28.49 4.59 -8.77
C SER A 108 28.86 3.16 -9.22
N MET A 109 28.51 2.76 -10.45
CA MET A 109 28.71 1.41 -10.98
C MET A 109 29.55 1.42 -12.26
N PRO A 110 30.73 0.77 -12.29
CA PRO A 110 31.57 0.73 -13.48
C PRO A 110 30.95 -0.18 -14.56
N GLY A 111 30.95 0.30 -15.81
CA GLY A 111 30.60 -0.52 -16.99
C GLY A 111 29.10 -0.69 -17.30
N VAL A 112 28.21 0.01 -16.58
CA VAL A 112 26.73 -0.13 -16.75
C VAL A 112 26.09 0.98 -17.59
N LEU A 113 26.89 1.87 -18.20
CA LEU A 113 26.41 3.02 -18.96
C LEU A 113 25.58 2.56 -20.17
N GLY A 114 24.30 2.97 -20.20
CA GLY A 114 23.34 2.63 -21.25
C GLY A 114 22.39 1.48 -20.91
N THR A 115 22.78 0.55 -20.02
CA THR A 115 21.92 -0.56 -19.55
C THR A 115 21.25 -0.26 -18.21
N CYS A 116 21.94 0.45 -17.31
CA CYS A 116 21.42 0.83 -16.00
C CYS A 116 20.22 1.79 -16.07
N LYS A 117 19.37 1.73 -15.04
CA LYS A 117 18.17 2.56 -14.83
C LYS A 117 18.04 2.93 -13.36
N GLU A 118 17.64 4.16 -13.12
CA GLU A 118 17.46 4.76 -11.78
C GLU A 118 15.97 4.93 -11.45
N THR A 119 15.14 4.10 -12.09
CA THR A 119 13.70 4.11 -11.95
C THR A 119 13.11 2.71 -12.07
N PHE A 120 11.98 2.48 -11.43
CA PHE A 120 11.13 1.31 -11.66
C PHE A 120 9.71 1.76 -12.04
N ASN A 121 8.90 0.85 -12.58
CA ASN A 121 7.50 1.14 -12.92
C ASN A 121 6.57 0.47 -11.91
N LEU A 122 5.58 1.21 -11.42
CA LEU A 122 4.54 0.67 -10.54
C LEU A 122 3.26 0.41 -11.35
N TYR A 123 2.59 -0.71 -11.07
CA TYR A 123 1.42 -1.18 -11.83
C TYR A 123 0.34 -1.71 -10.89
N TYR A 124 -0.90 -1.81 -11.38
CA TYR A 124 -1.99 -2.54 -10.74
C TYR A 124 -2.82 -3.36 -11.74
N TYR A 125 -3.59 -4.32 -11.24
CA TYR A 125 -4.57 -5.09 -12.00
C TYR A 125 -5.77 -5.39 -11.10
N GLU A 126 -6.97 -4.97 -11.53
CA GLU A 126 -8.21 -5.22 -10.78
C GLU A 126 -8.81 -6.58 -11.15
N SER A 127 -9.29 -7.31 -10.14
CA SER A 127 -9.95 -8.61 -10.29
C SER A 127 -10.86 -8.88 -9.09
N ASP A 128 -12.09 -9.34 -9.33
CA ASP A 128 -13.07 -9.68 -8.29
C ASP A 128 -12.68 -10.92 -7.45
N ARG A 129 -11.57 -11.58 -7.80
CA ARG A 129 -11.06 -12.79 -7.13
C ARG A 129 -9.53 -12.88 -7.21
N PRO A 130 -8.87 -13.64 -6.31
CA PRO A 130 -7.47 -13.99 -6.44
C PRO A 130 -7.16 -14.56 -7.83
N ALA A 131 -6.26 -13.88 -8.54
CA ALA A 131 -5.82 -14.28 -9.86
C ALA A 131 -4.46 -15.01 -9.73
N GLY A 132 -4.40 -16.24 -10.23
CA GLY A 132 -3.19 -17.07 -10.17
C GLY A 132 -2.02 -16.54 -11.01
N SER A 133 -1.04 -17.38 -11.30
CA SER A 133 0.15 -17.03 -12.08
C SER A 133 -0.12 -16.69 -13.55
N ALA A 134 -1.34 -16.87 -14.06
CA ALA A 134 -1.70 -16.73 -15.47
C ALA A 134 -2.06 -15.29 -15.93
N ILE A 135 -1.80 -14.25 -15.12
CA ILE A 135 -2.01 -12.85 -15.53
C ILE A 135 -0.89 -12.45 -16.50
N ARG A 136 -1.26 -11.87 -17.64
CA ARG A 136 -0.29 -11.38 -18.64
C ARG A 136 0.10 -9.93 -18.34
N GLU A 137 1.35 -9.56 -18.64
CA GLU A 137 1.89 -8.21 -18.46
C GLU A 137 0.98 -7.12 -19.07
N ASN A 138 0.39 -7.38 -20.24
CA ASN A 138 -0.49 -6.44 -20.94
C ASN A 138 -1.88 -6.23 -20.30
N GLN A 139 -2.20 -6.92 -19.20
CA GLN A 139 -3.40 -6.68 -18.40
C GLN A 139 -3.18 -5.66 -17.29
N PHE A 140 -1.92 -5.40 -16.92
CA PHE A 140 -1.57 -4.43 -15.90
C PHE A 140 -1.70 -3.00 -16.42
N ILE A 141 -2.28 -2.12 -15.59
CA ILE A 141 -2.35 -0.68 -15.84
C ILE A 141 -1.20 -0.03 -15.08
N LYS A 142 -0.41 0.79 -15.77
CA LYS A 142 0.69 1.54 -15.15
C LYS A 142 0.13 2.64 -14.26
N ILE A 143 0.64 2.70 -13.03
CA ILE A 143 0.42 3.83 -12.11
C ILE A 143 1.41 4.94 -12.46
N ASP A 144 2.72 4.67 -12.32
CA ASP A 144 3.77 5.66 -12.58
C ASP A 144 5.15 5.03 -12.84
N THR A 145 6.14 5.86 -13.19
CA THR A 145 7.57 5.56 -13.08
C THR A 145 8.11 6.20 -11.81
N ILE A 146 8.53 5.38 -10.85
CA ILE A 146 9.10 5.82 -9.58
C ILE A 146 10.60 6.03 -9.75
N ALA A 147 11.08 7.20 -9.34
CA ALA A 147 12.50 7.55 -9.21
C ALA A 147 12.82 7.81 -7.73
N ALA A 148 14.09 7.72 -7.34
CA ALA A 148 14.54 8.26 -6.06
C ALA A 148 14.57 9.80 -6.12
N ASP A 149 14.11 10.47 -5.07
CA ASP A 149 14.28 11.91 -4.93
C ASP A 149 15.75 12.24 -4.60
N GLU A 150 16.34 13.17 -5.33
CA GLU A 150 17.60 13.82 -4.93
C GLU A 150 17.31 14.76 -3.74
N SER A 151 18.10 14.66 -2.66
CA SER A 151 17.93 15.44 -1.42
C SER A 151 19.13 16.33 -1.11
#